data_AF-A0A0G0NAD9-F1
#
_entry.id   AF-A0A0G0NAD9-F1
#
_cell.length_a   1.000
_cell.length_b   1.000
_cell.length_c   1.000
_cell.angle_alpha   90.00
_cell.angle_beta   90.00
_cell.angle_gamma   90.00
#
_symmetry.space_group_name_H-M   'P 1'
#
loop_
_entity.id
_entity.type
_entity.pdbx_description
1 polymer ?
#
loop_
_entity_poly.entity_id
_entity_poly.type
_entity_poly.pdbx_seq_one_letter_code
_entity_poly.pdbx_strand_id
1 'polypeptide(L)'
;MIKTARKIVIGSIAVSMMLGVAALPVFAQETAPNLGQTVKVCNKTANGLLKPISQDFKDGKIIKQEKRSQFKDIQKQRVACIKDVQAVAKADRKQALAQKLATFKANREAKIAAVKARKAALNTQSGEQTTQTQPAGQ
;
A
#
# COMPACT_ATOMS: atom_id res chain seq x y z
N MET A 1 -31.78 -11.05 27.06
CA MET A 1 -30.52 -10.44 26.57
C MET A 1 -30.48 -10.59 25.06
N ILE A 2 -30.86 -9.53 24.32
CA ILE A 2 -30.93 -9.53 22.85
C ILE A 2 -29.94 -8.46 22.37
N LYS A 3 -28.84 -8.88 21.74
CA LYS A 3 -27.85 -7.96 21.14
C LYS A 3 -28.26 -7.67 19.70
N THR A 4 -28.95 -6.55 19.51
CA THR A 4 -29.42 -6.08 18.20
C THR A 4 -28.39 -5.17 17.54
N ALA A 5 -27.98 -5.57 16.33
CA ALA A 5 -27.53 -4.80 15.18
C ALA A 5 -26.49 -3.65 15.37
N ARG A 6 -25.24 -3.94 15.01
CA ARG A 6 -24.31 -2.89 14.54
C ARG A 6 -24.68 -2.49 13.11
N LYS A 7 -25.11 -1.23 12.95
CA LYS A 7 -25.26 -0.54 11.67
C LYS A 7 -23.90 -0.55 10.94
N ILE A 8 -23.82 -1.24 9.81
CA ILE A 8 -22.76 -1.02 8.82
C ILE A 8 -23.35 -0.05 7.80
N VAL A 9 -22.93 1.21 7.89
CA VAL A 9 -23.14 2.22 6.85
C VAL A 9 -22.27 1.82 5.66
N ILE A 10 -22.84 1.11 4.70
CA ILE A 10 -22.22 0.85 3.40
C ILE A 10 -22.35 2.15 2.61
N GLY A 11 -21.35 3.01 2.72
CA GLY A 11 -21.17 4.14 1.82
C GLY A 11 -20.85 3.59 0.42
N SER A 12 -21.67 4.00 -0.55
CA SER A 12 -21.59 3.69 -1.97
C SER A 12 -20.18 3.74 -2.53
N ILE A 13 -19.71 2.62 -3.11
CA ILE A 13 -18.70 2.66 -4.16
C ILE A 13 -19.40 2.18 -5.43
N ALA A 14 -19.44 3.10 -6.38
CA ALA A 14 -20.19 3.03 -7.61
C ALA A 14 -19.84 1.77 -8.43
N VAL A 15 -20.91 1.08 -8.83
CA VAL A 15 -20.95 0.21 -10.00
C VAL A 15 -20.85 1.11 -11.23
N SER A 16 -19.80 0.97 -12.04
CA SER A 16 -19.93 0.75 -13.49
C SER A 16 -18.59 0.90 -14.24
N MET A 17 -18.31 -0.17 -15.00
CA MET A 17 -17.72 -0.18 -16.34
C MET A 17 -16.28 0.30 -16.52
N MET A 18 -15.37 -0.66 -16.70
CA MET A 18 -14.66 -0.76 -17.98
C MET A 18 -14.34 -2.22 -18.30
N LEU A 19 -14.52 -2.53 -19.58
CA LEU A 19 -14.41 -3.82 -20.24
C LEU A 19 -13.03 -4.47 -20.05
N GLY A 20 -13.06 -5.81 -20.00
CA GLY A 20 -12.14 -6.65 -20.75
C GLY A 20 -10.77 -6.90 -20.14
N VAL A 21 -10.68 -7.92 -19.27
CA VAL A 21 -9.49 -8.79 -19.24
C VAL A 21 -9.98 -10.22 -19.11
N ALA A 22 -9.59 -11.03 -20.09
CA ALA A 22 -9.86 -12.45 -20.19
C ALA A 22 -9.45 -13.21 -18.92
N ALA A 23 -10.18 -14.29 -18.67
CA ALA A 23 -10.04 -15.18 -17.54
C ALA A 23 -8.58 -15.63 -17.29
N LEU A 24 -8.01 -15.13 -16.21
CA LEU A 24 -6.93 -15.77 -15.47
C LEU A 24 -7.40 -15.85 -14.01
N PRO A 25 -7.16 -16.98 -13.31
CA PRO A 25 -7.58 -17.12 -11.92
C PRO A 25 -6.94 -16.01 -11.10
N VAL A 26 -7.81 -15.13 -10.63
CA VAL A 26 -7.55 -14.02 -9.71
C VAL A 26 -6.85 -14.58 -8.47
N PHE A 27 -5.52 -14.55 -8.47
CA PHE A 27 -4.78 -14.51 -7.22
C PHE A 27 -5.12 -13.17 -6.59
N ALA A 28 -5.98 -13.22 -5.58
CA ALA A 28 -6.43 -12.11 -4.77
C ALA A 28 -5.31 -11.08 -4.53
N GLN A 29 -5.37 -9.98 -5.29
CA GLN A 29 -4.70 -8.73 -4.96
C GLN A 29 -5.48 -8.10 -3.80
N GLU A 30 -5.35 -8.67 -2.60
CA GLU A 30 -5.58 -7.86 -1.40
C GLU A 30 -4.34 -6.99 -1.21
N THR A 31 -4.57 -5.69 -1.41
CA THR A 31 -3.78 -4.55 -0.98
C THR A 31 -2.85 -4.88 0.18
N ALA A 32 -1.56 -4.58 0.04
CA ALA A 32 -0.56 -4.72 1.08
C ALA A 32 -1.03 -4.08 2.40
N PRO A 33 -1.30 -4.91 3.42
CA PRO A 33 -0.40 -4.92 4.54
C PRO A 33 -0.31 -6.34 5.09
N ASN A 34 0.56 -7.20 4.56
CA ASN A 34 1.17 -8.31 5.29
C ASN A 34 2.04 -9.13 4.32
N LEU A 35 3.22 -8.60 3.96
CA LEU A 35 4.23 -9.35 3.21
C LEU A 35 4.41 -10.78 3.79
N GLY A 36 4.37 -10.89 5.12
CA GLY A 36 4.43 -12.17 5.83
C GLY A 36 3.24 -13.09 5.57
N GLN A 37 2.01 -12.58 5.39
CA GLN A 37 0.85 -13.40 5.02
C GLN A 37 0.92 -13.82 3.54
N THR A 38 1.33 -12.93 2.64
CA THR A 38 1.41 -13.25 1.21
C THR A 38 2.53 -14.27 0.92
N VAL A 39 3.68 -14.17 1.61
CA VAL A 39 4.73 -15.19 1.55
C VAL A 39 4.27 -16.51 2.17
N LYS A 40 3.49 -16.48 3.27
CA LYS A 40 2.88 -17.69 3.85
C LYS A 40 1.93 -18.38 2.86
N VAL A 41 1.17 -17.62 2.07
CA VAL A 41 0.32 -18.16 1.00
C VAL A 41 1.17 -18.85 -0.07
N CYS A 42 2.22 -18.20 -0.61
CA CYS A 42 3.14 -18.84 -1.57
C CYS A 42 3.72 -20.17 -1.02
N ASN A 43 4.12 -20.19 0.25
CA ASN A 43 4.63 -21.40 0.91
C ASN A 43 3.55 -22.48 1.07
N LYS A 44 2.34 -22.10 1.48
CA LYS A 44 1.22 -23.03 1.68
C LYS A 44 0.80 -23.68 0.36
N THR A 45 0.70 -22.90 -0.71
CA THR A 45 0.38 -23.39 -2.04
C THR A 45 1.43 -24.38 -2.53
N ALA A 46 2.72 -24.03 -2.45
CA ALA A 46 3.80 -24.94 -2.83
C ALA A 46 3.76 -26.26 -2.04
N ASN A 47 3.56 -26.19 -0.72
CA ASN A 47 3.43 -27.39 0.11
C ASN A 47 2.18 -28.22 -0.20
N GLY A 48 1.08 -27.56 -0.60
CA GLY A 48 -0.13 -28.21 -1.08
C GLY A 48 0.11 -29.05 -2.34
N LEU A 49 0.99 -28.58 -3.23
CA LEU A 49 1.35 -29.28 -4.46
C LEU A 49 2.41 -30.38 -4.25
N LEU A 50 3.35 -30.20 -3.31
CA LEU A 50 4.41 -31.18 -3.04
C LEU A 50 3.91 -32.45 -2.31
N LYS A 51 2.85 -32.31 -1.51
CA LYS A 51 2.23 -33.43 -0.77
C LYS A 51 1.70 -34.54 -1.68
N PRO A 52 0.82 -34.28 -2.66
CA PRO A 52 0.31 -35.33 -3.55
C PRO A 52 1.43 -35.98 -4.36
N ILE A 53 2.40 -35.21 -4.86
CA ILE A 53 3.56 -35.76 -5.59
C ILE A 53 4.39 -36.70 -4.71
N SER A 54 4.54 -36.37 -3.43
CA SER A 54 5.21 -37.27 -2.48
C SER A 54 4.43 -38.56 -2.26
N GLN A 55 3.11 -38.49 -2.29
CA GLN A 55 2.22 -39.63 -2.16
C GLN A 55 2.26 -40.49 -3.43
N ASP A 56 2.14 -39.90 -4.61
CA ASP A 56 2.21 -40.62 -5.89
C ASP A 56 3.53 -41.36 -6.07
N PHE A 57 4.64 -40.79 -5.55
CA PHE A 57 5.92 -41.49 -5.53
C PHE A 57 5.93 -42.69 -4.57
N LYS A 58 5.30 -42.56 -3.39
CA LYS A 58 5.17 -43.68 -2.43
C LYS A 58 4.27 -44.78 -2.96
N ASP A 59 3.21 -44.41 -3.68
CA ASP A 59 2.27 -45.31 -4.32
C ASP A 59 2.86 -45.97 -5.58
N GLY A 60 4.09 -45.62 -5.99
CA GLY A 60 4.75 -46.16 -7.17
C GLY A 60 4.21 -45.65 -8.50
N LYS A 61 3.32 -44.64 -8.49
CA LYS A 61 2.70 -44.06 -9.70
C LYS A 61 3.67 -43.21 -10.51
N ILE A 62 4.67 -42.62 -9.84
CA ILE A 62 5.71 -41.81 -10.49
C ILE A 62 7.10 -42.26 -10.09
N ILE A 63 8.05 -42.13 -11.01
CA ILE A 63 9.46 -42.47 -10.78
C ILE A 63 10.23 -41.32 -10.09
N LYS A 64 11.39 -41.64 -9.53
CA LYS A 64 12.23 -40.69 -8.78
C LYS A 64 12.65 -39.46 -9.59
N GLN A 65 12.88 -39.63 -10.90
CA GLN A 65 13.24 -38.53 -11.80
C GLN A 65 12.08 -37.55 -11.98
N GLU A 66 10.88 -38.07 -12.24
CA GLU A 66 9.66 -37.29 -12.39
C GLU A 66 9.35 -36.49 -11.11
N LYS A 67 9.38 -37.17 -9.95
CA LYS A 67 9.24 -36.52 -8.64
C LYS A 67 10.20 -35.34 -8.48
N ARG A 68 11.48 -35.52 -8.83
CA ARG A 68 12.50 -34.47 -8.70
C ARG A 68 12.25 -33.30 -9.65
N SER A 69 11.82 -33.57 -10.88
CA SER A 69 11.49 -32.52 -11.85
C SER A 69 10.34 -31.65 -11.34
N GLN A 70 9.22 -32.28 -10.97
CA GLN A 70 8.04 -31.57 -10.48
C GLN A 70 8.33 -30.79 -9.19
N PHE A 71 9.11 -31.36 -8.26
CA PHE A 71 9.58 -30.65 -7.06
C PHE A 71 10.37 -29.40 -7.40
N LYS A 72 11.30 -29.49 -8.37
CA LYS A 72 12.12 -28.36 -8.79
C LYS A 72 11.26 -27.25 -9.40
N ASP A 73 10.26 -27.61 -10.21
CA ASP A 73 9.40 -26.63 -10.85
C ASP A 73 8.46 -25.94 -9.85
N ILE A 74 7.90 -26.67 -8.89
CA ILE A 74 7.12 -26.08 -7.79
C ILE A 74 7.99 -25.12 -6.96
N GLN A 75 9.25 -25.49 -6.68
CA GLN A 75 10.16 -24.60 -5.96
C GLN A 75 10.51 -23.35 -6.76
N LYS A 76 10.70 -23.45 -8.09
CA LYS A 76 10.88 -22.27 -8.95
C LYS A 76 9.66 -21.34 -8.90
N GLN A 77 8.45 -21.89 -9.04
CA GLN A 77 7.20 -21.13 -8.96
C GLN A 77 7.04 -20.45 -7.60
N ARG A 78 7.36 -21.14 -6.51
CA ARG A 78 7.36 -20.58 -5.16
C ARG A 78 8.32 -19.40 -5.03
N VAL A 79 9.54 -19.54 -5.55
CA VAL A 79 10.55 -18.46 -5.52
C VAL A 79 10.08 -17.26 -6.36
N ALA A 80 9.49 -17.49 -7.53
CA ALA A 80 8.92 -16.43 -8.35
C ALA A 80 7.80 -15.68 -7.61
N CYS A 81 6.84 -16.41 -7.04
CA CYS A 81 5.75 -15.85 -6.22
C CYS A 81 6.28 -14.93 -5.11
N ILE A 82 7.31 -15.37 -4.37
CA ILE A 82 7.91 -14.58 -3.30
C ILE A 82 8.60 -13.32 -3.84
N LYS A 83 9.31 -13.42 -4.98
CA LYS A 83 9.96 -12.26 -5.61
C LYS A 83 8.94 -11.22 -6.05
N ASP A 84 7.83 -11.64 -6.64
CA ASP A 84 6.77 -10.73 -7.10
C ASP A 84 6.12 -10.01 -5.92
N VAL A 85 5.80 -10.74 -4.86
CA VAL A 85 5.28 -10.17 -3.61
C VAL A 85 6.24 -9.12 -3.02
N GLN A 86 7.55 -9.41 -3.02
CA GLN A 86 8.57 -8.46 -2.55
C GLN A 86 8.69 -7.24 -3.46
N ALA A 87 8.60 -7.42 -4.78
CA ALA A 87 8.66 -6.33 -5.75
C ALA A 87 7.48 -5.35 -5.57
N VAL A 88 6.26 -5.89 -5.43
CA VAL A 88 5.05 -5.10 -5.15
C VAL A 88 5.22 -4.33 -3.84
N ALA A 89 5.59 -5.01 -2.76
CA ALA A 89 5.77 -4.33 -1.47
C ALA A 89 6.86 -3.25 -1.50
N LYS A 90 7.91 -3.43 -2.30
CA LYS A 90 8.94 -2.41 -2.50
C LYS A 90 8.40 -1.22 -3.29
N ALA A 91 7.58 -1.45 -4.31
CA ALA A 91 6.92 -0.40 -5.08
C ALA A 91 5.96 0.42 -4.18
N ASP A 92 5.12 -0.26 -3.40
CA ASP A 92 4.19 0.37 -2.46
C ASP A 92 4.92 1.23 -1.42
N ARG A 93 6.03 0.73 -0.86
CA ARG A 93 6.87 1.50 0.06
C ARG A 93 7.46 2.74 -0.59
N LYS A 94 7.93 2.65 -1.85
CA LYS A 94 8.45 3.80 -2.59
C LYS A 94 7.36 4.84 -2.83
N GLN A 95 6.17 4.43 -3.24
CA GLN A 95 5.04 5.33 -3.44
C GLN A 95 4.61 5.99 -2.13
N ALA A 96 4.50 5.24 -1.04
CA ALA A 96 4.18 5.78 0.28
C ALA A 96 5.23 6.79 0.78
N LEU A 97 6.52 6.52 0.56
CA LEU A 97 7.59 7.46 0.90
C LEU A 97 7.53 8.72 0.03
N ALA A 98 7.28 8.59 -1.27
CA ALA A 98 7.13 9.73 -2.17
C ALA A 98 5.95 10.63 -1.77
N GLN A 99 4.81 10.04 -1.42
CA GLN A 99 3.64 10.77 -0.91
C GLN A 99 3.96 11.49 0.40
N LYS A 100 4.59 10.81 1.38
CA LYS A 100 5.00 11.46 2.64
C LYS A 100 5.97 12.62 2.41
N LEU A 101 6.91 12.48 1.48
CA LEU A 101 7.86 13.53 1.13
C LEU A 101 7.15 14.72 0.49
N ALA A 102 6.20 14.48 -0.43
CA ALA A 102 5.40 15.53 -1.05
C ALA A 102 4.58 16.30 -0.01
N THR A 103 3.90 15.60 0.89
CA THR A 103 3.16 16.21 2.00
C THR A 103 4.08 17.01 2.93
N PHE A 104 5.27 16.50 3.24
CA PHE A 104 6.24 17.23 4.06
C PHE A 104 6.72 18.52 3.39
N LYS A 105 7.00 18.49 2.08
CA LYS A 105 7.38 19.67 1.29
C LYS A 105 6.24 20.71 1.27
N ALA A 106 5.02 20.28 0.96
CA ALA A 106 3.85 21.16 0.97
C ALA A 106 3.62 21.82 2.35
N ASN A 107 3.73 21.04 3.43
CA ASN A 107 3.61 21.56 4.79
C ASN A 107 4.72 22.55 5.15
N ARG A 108 5.95 22.32 4.67
CA ARG A 108 7.06 23.24 4.87
C ARG A 108 6.82 24.57 4.16
N GLU A 109 6.40 24.53 2.90
CA GLU A 109 6.08 25.73 2.11
C GLU A 109 4.94 26.52 2.72
N ALA A 110 3.86 25.85 3.15
CA ALA A 110 2.75 26.48 3.85
C ALA A 110 3.20 27.18 5.14
N LYS A 111 4.08 26.56 5.92
CA LYS A 111 4.67 27.19 7.13
C LYS A 111 5.52 28.42 6.79
N ILE A 112 6.34 28.34 5.74
CA ILE A 112 7.15 29.50 5.29
C ILE A 112 6.24 30.65 4.85
N ALA A 113 5.20 30.35 4.06
CA ALA A 113 4.21 31.33 3.64
C ALA A 113 3.49 31.98 4.83
N ALA A 114 3.08 31.18 5.82
CA ALA A 114 2.44 31.68 7.03
C ALA A 114 3.36 32.59 7.86
N VAL A 115 4.64 32.26 7.99
CA VAL A 115 5.63 33.12 8.66
C VAL A 115 5.84 34.42 7.90
N LYS A 116 5.93 34.36 6.56
CA LYS A 116 6.07 35.56 5.72
C LYS A 116 4.85 36.48 5.81
N ALA A 117 3.64 35.91 5.80
CA ALA A 117 2.39 36.64 5.97
C ALA A 117 2.30 37.29 7.36
N ARG A 118 2.67 36.56 8.42
CA ARG A 118 2.74 37.13 9.78
C ARG A 118 3.73 38.29 9.87
N LYS A 119 4.90 38.16 9.26
CA LYS A 119 5.91 39.24 9.21
C LYS A 119 5.39 40.47 8.46
N ALA A 120 4.69 40.28 7.33
CA ALA A 120 4.07 41.37 6.59
C ALA A 120 2.99 42.08 7.42
N ALA A 121 2.10 41.34 8.08
CA ALA A 121 1.07 41.90 8.94
C ALA A 121 1.63 42.70 10.12
N LEU A 122 2.71 42.21 10.75
CA LEU A 122 3.45 42.94 11.80
C LEU A 122 4.06 44.26 11.29
N ASN A 123 4.62 44.26 10.07
CA ASN A 123 5.17 45.48 9.47
C ASN A 123 4.10 46.52 9.14
N THR A 124 2.91 46.10 8.71
CA THR A 124 1.77 47.01 8.45
C THR A 124 1.27 47.66 9.75
N GLN A 125 1.16 46.89 10.84
CA GLN A 125 0.75 47.42 12.15
C GLN A 125 1.75 48.44 12.74
N SER A 126 3.06 48.26 12.49
CA SER A 126 4.08 49.22 12.91
C SER A 126 4.07 50.53 12.09
N GLY A 127 3.61 50.48 10.83
CA GLY A 127 3.45 51.66 9.98
C GLY A 127 2.27 52.54 10.37
N GLU A 128 1.14 51.93 10.76
CA GLU A 128 -0.04 52.66 11.23
C GLU A 128 0.18 53.37 12.57
N GLN A 129 1.00 52.83 13.49
CA GLN A 129 1.34 53.52 14.74
C GLN A 129 2.27 54.73 14.55
N THR A 130 3.07 54.77 13.47
CA THR A 130 4.04 55.88 13.25
C THR A 130 3.36 57.13 12.67
N THR A 131 2.10 57.03 12.21
CA THR A 131 1.40 58.14 11.53
C THR A 131 0.43 58.91 12.44
N GLN A 132 0.29 58.53 13.72
CA GLN A 132 -0.63 59.19 14.68
C GLN A 132 0.07 60.04 15.75
N THR A 133 1.29 60.53 15.52
CA THR A 133 1.92 61.48 16.46
C THR A 133 2.55 62.65 15.72
N GLN A 134 1.72 63.50 15.12
CA GLN A 134 2.06 64.91 14.95
C GLN A 134 1.17 65.71 15.90
N PRO A 135 1.74 66.42 16.90
CA PRO A 135 0.98 67.36 17.68
C PRO A 135 0.63 68.54 16.78
N ALA A 136 -0.67 68.79 16.59
CA ALA A 136 -1.17 70.03 16.03
C ALA A 136 -0.89 71.14 17.06
N GLY A 137 0.28 71.77 16.93
CA GLY A 137 0.56 73.06 17.55
C GLY A 137 0.17 74.17 16.59
N GLN A 138 -0.93 74.86 16.89
CA GLN A 138 -1.11 76.31 16.74
C GLN A 138 -2.45 76.73 17.33
#